data_AF-A0A2A5E1W7-F1
#
_entry.id   AF-A0A2A5E1W7-F1
#
_cell.length_a   1.000
_cell.length_b   1.000
_cell.length_c   1.000
_cell.angle_alpha   90.00
_cell.angle_beta   90.00
_cell.angle_gamma   90.00
#
_symmetry.space_group_name_H-M   'P 1'
#
loop_
_entity.id
_entity.type
_entity.pdbx_description
1 polymer ?
#
loop_
_entity_poly.entity_id
_entity_poly.type
_entity_poly.pdbx_seq_one_letter_code
_entity_poly.pdbx_strand_id
1 'polypeptide(L)'
;MTANAPIGIVAGSGINLEGVLDSHHDVVSFTQLPGLPPTAVSGHTGTFTHGICGDQPVILQSGRLHFYEGHPYETVVKTVDYMHDQGVRTVIYTNAAGGLVDTMRSGDLMAVESIALWPYTHWADAPDEIKMDFVLDGCDFTGIYTCMHGPCYETQAEIRALQSRKSHVVGMSTAPEVLRCHKKGMRAGSISCITNNCCAPIHLTHEHVVATAQQASQRITEIIRQALPGLHR
;
A
#
# COMPACT_ATOMS: atom_id res chain seq x y z
N MET A 1 -9.19 1.87 31.68
CA MET A 1 -8.33 2.36 30.58
C MET A 1 -9.07 2.08 29.29
N THR A 2 -9.46 3.10 28.54
CA THR A 2 -10.05 2.90 27.20
C THR A 2 -8.97 2.30 26.32
N ALA A 3 -9.21 1.10 25.77
CA ALA A 3 -8.25 0.47 24.86
C ALA A 3 -7.96 1.42 23.69
N ASN A 4 -6.70 1.51 23.28
CA ASN A 4 -6.29 2.29 22.11
C ASN A 4 -7.06 1.80 20.87
N ALA A 5 -7.52 2.72 20.03
CA ALA A 5 -8.13 2.35 18.75
C ALA A 5 -7.09 1.62 17.88
N PRO A 6 -7.49 0.57 17.13
CA PRO A 6 -6.55 -0.17 16.30
C PRO A 6 -6.00 0.69 15.16
N ILE A 7 -4.72 0.47 14.82
CA ILE A 7 -4.12 1.00 13.58
C ILE A 7 -4.16 -0.07 12.50
N GLY A 8 -4.60 0.31 11.31
CA GLY A 8 -4.61 -0.56 10.14
C GLY A 8 -3.25 -0.55 9.44
N ILE A 9 -2.80 -1.72 8.98
CA ILE A 9 -1.60 -1.84 8.14
C ILE A 9 -1.95 -2.70 6.95
N VAL A 10 -1.63 -2.25 5.74
CA VAL A 10 -1.90 -3.02 4.51
C VAL A 10 -0.60 -3.46 3.86
N ALA A 11 -0.35 -4.76 3.86
CA ALA A 11 0.78 -5.38 3.18
C ALA A 11 0.51 -5.52 1.67
N GLY A 12 1.38 -4.92 0.85
CA GLY A 12 1.33 -5.02 -0.61
C GLY A 12 1.96 -6.29 -1.17
N SER A 13 1.97 -6.42 -2.49
CA SER A 13 2.52 -7.60 -3.18
C SER A 13 3.96 -7.88 -2.76
N GLY A 14 4.20 -9.09 -2.25
CA GLY A 14 5.51 -9.57 -1.80
C GLY A 14 6.04 -8.95 -0.50
N ILE A 15 5.28 -8.06 0.15
CA ILE A 15 5.68 -7.47 1.43
C ILE A 15 5.09 -8.32 2.55
N ASN A 16 5.95 -8.86 3.43
CA ASN A 16 5.51 -9.58 4.62
C ASN A 16 5.71 -8.70 5.87
N LEU A 17 4.63 -8.34 6.55
CA LEU A 17 4.64 -7.49 7.73
C LEU A 17 4.19 -8.22 9.00
N GLU A 18 4.18 -9.55 9.02
CA GLU A 18 3.82 -10.32 10.22
C GLU A 18 4.72 -9.96 11.41
N GLY A 19 5.99 -9.65 11.15
CA GLY A 19 6.94 -9.20 12.16
C GLY A 19 6.62 -7.84 12.81
N VAL A 20 5.60 -7.12 12.33
CA VAL A 20 5.08 -5.94 13.05
C VAL A 20 4.39 -6.36 14.34
N LEU A 21 3.75 -7.53 14.39
CA LEU A 21 2.96 -7.98 15.53
C LEU A 21 3.85 -8.71 16.54
N ASP A 22 3.80 -8.28 17.80
CA ASP A 22 4.41 -9.00 18.93
C ASP A 22 3.52 -10.20 19.35
N SER A 23 2.20 -10.08 19.17
CA SER A 23 1.24 -11.16 19.37
C SER A 23 0.06 -11.06 18.39
N HIS A 24 -0.51 -12.21 18.03
CA HIS A 24 -1.76 -12.31 17.27
C HIS A 24 -2.87 -12.89 18.15
N HIS A 25 -4.11 -12.51 17.88
CA HIS A 25 -5.28 -13.00 18.60
C HIS A 25 -6.31 -13.66 17.68
N ASP A 26 -6.60 -13.04 16.52
CA ASP A 26 -7.59 -13.54 15.57
C ASP A 26 -7.13 -13.34 14.11
N VAL A 27 -7.52 -14.26 13.22
CA VAL A 27 -7.28 -14.15 11.78
C VAL A 27 -8.62 -14.30 11.05
N VAL A 28 -8.99 -13.28 10.27
CA VAL A 28 -10.23 -13.26 9.48
C VAL A 28 -9.87 -13.31 8.00
N SER A 29 -10.40 -14.28 7.26
CA SER A 29 -10.21 -14.35 5.80
C SER A 29 -11.16 -13.39 5.08
N PHE A 30 -10.73 -12.83 3.96
CA PHE A 30 -11.57 -12.01 3.08
C PHE A 30 -12.85 -12.73 2.69
N THR A 31 -12.80 -14.04 2.47
CA THR A 31 -13.95 -14.85 2.04
C THR A 31 -15.00 -15.04 3.13
N GLN A 32 -14.68 -14.75 4.39
CA GLN A 32 -15.65 -14.75 5.48
C GLN A 32 -16.47 -13.45 5.52
N LEU A 33 -16.02 -12.41 4.82
CA LEU A 33 -16.68 -11.10 4.80
C LEU A 33 -17.62 -10.98 3.59
N PRO A 34 -18.89 -10.59 3.81
CA PRO A 34 -19.87 -10.51 2.72
C PRO A 34 -19.42 -9.63 1.56
N GLY A 35 -19.27 -10.23 0.38
CA GLY A 35 -18.95 -9.51 -0.87
C GLY A 35 -17.47 -9.12 -1.04
N LEU A 36 -16.56 -9.75 -0.29
CA LEU A 36 -15.13 -9.76 -0.61
C LEU A 36 -14.75 -11.08 -1.31
N PRO A 37 -14.12 -11.02 -2.50
CA PRO A 37 -13.63 -12.20 -3.19
C PRO A 37 -12.33 -12.74 -2.55
N PRO A 38 -11.92 -13.99 -2.87
CA PRO A 38 -10.55 -14.42 -2.62
C PRO A 38 -9.56 -13.57 -3.43
N THR A 39 -8.31 -13.47 -2.97
CA THR A 39 -7.22 -12.82 -3.70
C THR A 39 -6.71 -13.74 -4.82
N ALA A 40 -6.53 -13.20 -6.03
CA ALA A 40 -6.02 -13.98 -7.17
C ALA A 40 -4.50 -13.82 -7.39
N VAL A 41 -3.88 -12.79 -6.80
CA VAL A 41 -2.46 -12.46 -6.96
C VAL A 41 -1.59 -13.28 -6.00
N SER A 42 -0.54 -13.91 -6.54
CA SER A 42 0.45 -14.66 -5.75
C SER A 42 1.09 -13.78 -4.66
N GLY A 43 1.21 -14.32 -3.45
CA GLY A 43 1.73 -13.60 -2.28
C GLY A 43 0.70 -12.79 -1.49
N HIS A 44 -0.58 -12.76 -1.92
CA HIS A 44 -1.67 -12.16 -1.14
C HIS A 44 -2.48 -13.27 -0.46
N THR A 45 -2.38 -13.41 0.87
CA THR A 45 -3.12 -14.42 1.63
C THR A 45 -4.61 -14.11 1.77
N GLY A 46 -4.98 -12.82 1.65
CA GLY A 46 -6.37 -12.37 1.74
C GLY A 46 -6.91 -12.46 3.16
N THR A 47 -6.15 -11.96 4.14
CA THR A 47 -6.49 -12.07 5.57
C THR A 47 -6.33 -10.77 6.32
N PHE A 48 -7.08 -10.61 7.40
CA PHE A 48 -6.87 -9.62 8.45
C PHE A 48 -6.39 -10.33 9.71
N THR A 49 -5.17 -10.04 10.13
CA THR A 49 -4.60 -10.54 11.40
C THR A 49 -4.72 -9.45 12.45
N HIS A 50 -5.47 -9.74 13.51
CA HIS A 50 -5.62 -8.88 14.67
C HIS A 50 -4.51 -9.21 15.67
N GLY A 51 -3.81 -8.19 16.15
CA GLY A 51 -2.68 -8.37 17.05
C GLY A 51 -2.30 -7.11 17.80
N ILE A 52 -1.16 -7.17 18.47
CA ILE A 52 -0.58 -6.07 19.25
C ILE A 52 0.85 -5.83 18.78
N CYS A 53 1.23 -4.56 18.66
CA CYS A 53 2.62 -4.12 18.57
C CYS A 53 2.90 -3.17 19.74
N GLY A 54 3.74 -3.57 20.69
CA GLY A 54 3.91 -2.85 21.95
C GLY A 54 2.61 -2.83 22.76
N ASP A 55 1.99 -1.66 22.88
CA ASP A 55 0.69 -1.42 23.50
C ASP A 55 -0.39 -0.98 22.49
N GLN A 56 -0.06 -0.93 21.20
CA GLN A 56 -0.95 -0.53 20.12
C GLN A 56 -1.64 -1.75 19.49
N PRO A 57 -2.98 -1.83 19.53
CA PRO A 57 -3.72 -2.79 18.73
C PRO A 57 -3.52 -2.54 17.23
N VAL A 58 -3.30 -3.60 16.47
CA VAL A 58 -3.04 -3.52 15.03
C VAL A 58 -3.93 -4.50 14.29
N ILE A 59 -4.48 -4.05 13.17
CA ILE A 59 -5.12 -4.93 12.18
C ILE A 59 -4.23 -4.96 10.94
N LEU A 60 -3.54 -6.07 10.72
CA LEU A 60 -2.70 -6.30 9.56
C LEU A 60 -3.50 -6.96 8.44
N GLN A 61 -3.76 -6.23 7.36
CA GLN A 61 -4.31 -6.76 6.12
C GLN A 61 -3.17 -7.33 5.26
N SER A 62 -3.10 -8.66 5.17
CA SER A 62 -2.17 -9.38 4.31
C SER A 62 -2.83 -9.68 2.97
N GLY A 63 -2.50 -8.86 1.98
CA GLY A 63 -3.07 -8.93 0.65
C GLY A 63 -4.02 -7.78 0.33
N ARG A 64 -4.43 -7.64 -0.94
CA ARG A 64 -5.34 -6.60 -1.44
C ARG A 64 -5.91 -7.02 -2.77
N LEU A 65 -6.92 -6.28 -3.21
CA LEU A 65 -7.56 -6.44 -4.49
C LEU A 65 -7.14 -5.30 -5.42
N HIS A 66 -7.05 -5.59 -6.71
CA HIS A 66 -6.64 -4.64 -7.73
C HIS A 66 -7.71 -4.51 -8.81
N PHE A 67 -7.73 -3.36 -9.50
CA PHE A 67 -8.64 -3.15 -10.62
C PHE A 67 -8.38 -4.07 -11.79
N TYR A 68 -7.10 -4.36 -12.09
CA TYR A 68 -6.74 -5.24 -13.18
C TYR A 68 -7.21 -6.70 -12.99
N GLU A 69 -7.66 -7.08 -11.78
CA GLU A 69 -8.33 -8.37 -11.51
C GLU A 69 -9.80 -8.38 -12.00
N GLY A 70 -10.30 -7.26 -12.50
CA GLY A 70 -11.67 -7.11 -13.01
C GLY A 70 -12.70 -6.73 -11.95
N HIS A 71 -12.25 -6.32 -10.76
CA HIS A 71 -13.14 -5.94 -9.66
C HIS A 71 -13.65 -4.50 -9.81
N PRO A 72 -14.93 -4.23 -9.46
CA PRO A 72 -15.45 -2.87 -9.39
C PRO A 72 -14.87 -2.11 -8.19
N TYR A 73 -14.94 -0.78 -8.22
CA TYR A 73 -14.39 0.10 -7.16
C TYR A 73 -14.85 -0.30 -5.76
N GLU A 74 -16.15 -0.50 -5.57
CA GLU A 74 -16.72 -0.88 -4.26
C GLU A 74 -16.19 -2.21 -3.74
N THR A 75 -15.74 -3.12 -4.60
CA THR A 75 -15.09 -4.37 -4.18
C THR A 75 -13.64 -4.13 -3.76
N VAL A 76 -12.88 -3.36 -4.54
CA VAL A 76 -11.47 -3.05 -4.26
C VAL A 76 -11.30 -2.35 -2.91
N VAL A 77 -12.19 -1.41 -2.58
CA VAL A 77 -12.05 -0.59 -1.36
C VAL A 77 -12.74 -1.18 -0.13
N LYS A 78 -13.39 -2.33 -0.26
CA LYS A 78 -14.23 -2.90 0.80
C LYS A 78 -13.45 -3.32 2.05
N THR A 79 -12.17 -3.62 1.91
CA THR A 79 -11.30 -3.93 3.05
C THR A 79 -11.10 -2.71 3.96
N VAL A 80 -11.15 -1.49 3.39
CA VAL A 80 -11.12 -0.23 4.15
C VAL A 80 -12.39 -0.07 4.98
N ASP A 81 -13.56 -0.43 4.43
CA ASP A 81 -14.83 -0.41 5.17
C ASP A 81 -14.78 -1.34 6.37
N TYR A 82 -14.27 -2.57 6.18
CA TYR A 82 -14.08 -3.51 7.27
C TYR A 82 -13.18 -2.93 8.37
N MET A 83 -11.99 -2.41 8.04
CA MET A 83 -11.09 -1.80 9.02
C MET A 83 -11.75 -0.62 9.76
N HIS A 84 -12.45 0.25 9.03
CA HIS A 84 -13.18 1.36 9.62
C HIS A 84 -14.21 0.89 10.67
N ASP A 85 -14.97 -0.16 10.33
CA ASP A 85 -16.01 -0.71 11.19
C ASP A 85 -15.44 -1.45 12.41
N GLN A 86 -14.19 -1.92 12.32
CA GLN A 86 -13.40 -2.41 13.47
C GLN A 86 -12.82 -1.28 14.35
N GLY A 87 -13.12 -0.01 14.04
CA GLY A 87 -12.66 1.14 14.82
C GLY A 87 -11.32 1.72 14.37
N VAL A 88 -10.75 1.26 13.25
CA VAL A 88 -9.50 1.83 12.71
C VAL A 88 -9.75 3.27 12.26
N ARG A 89 -8.85 4.18 12.65
CA ARG A 89 -8.87 5.60 12.23
C ARG A 89 -7.59 6.04 11.54
N THR A 90 -6.52 5.26 11.62
CA THR A 90 -5.25 5.52 10.96
C THR A 90 -4.80 4.27 10.23
N VAL A 91 -4.36 4.40 8.97
CA VAL A 91 -3.92 3.28 8.14
C VAL A 91 -2.55 3.57 7.52
N ILE A 92 -1.64 2.60 7.57
CA ILE A 92 -0.37 2.62 6.85
C ILE A 92 -0.48 1.66 5.66
N TYR A 93 -0.34 2.17 4.44
CA TYR A 93 -0.32 1.36 3.23
C TYR A 93 1.10 1.08 2.78
N THR A 94 1.39 -0.15 2.36
CA THR A 94 2.65 -0.48 1.69
C THR A 94 2.39 -0.88 0.25
N ASN A 95 3.32 -0.69 -0.68
CA ASN A 95 3.16 -1.23 -2.04
C ASN A 95 4.51 -1.53 -2.68
N ALA A 96 4.52 -2.44 -3.64
CA ALA A 96 5.62 -2.54 -4.60
C ALA A 96 5.41 -1.48 -5.70
N ALA A 97 6.50 -0.83 -6.13
CA ALA A 97 6.46 0.21 -7.15
C ALA A 97 7.72 0.19 -8.04
N GLY A 98 7.56 0.66 -9.27
CA GLY A 98 8.66 0.96 -10.18
C GLY A 98 9.22 2.35 -9.91
N GLY A 99 10.52 2.46 -9.69
CA GLY A 99 11.22 3.74 -9.49
C GLY A 99 11.40 4.50 -10.81
N LEU A 100 11.00 5.76 -10.83
CA LEU A 100 11.08 6.66 -12.00
C LEU A 100 12.25 7.64 -11.91
N VAL A 101 13.02 7.62 -10.82
CA VAL A 101 14.19 8.46 -10.61
C VAL A 101 15.45 7.62 -10.81
N ASP A 102 16.38 8.10 -11.63
CA ASP A 102 17.59 7.37 -12.04
C ASP A 102 18.43 6.85 -10.86
N THR A 103 18.44 7.58 -9.74
CA THR A 103 19.22 7.23 -8.55
C THR A 103 18.59 6.14 -7.68
N MET A 104 17.31 5.80 -7.91
CA MET A 104 16.61 4.76 -7.14
C MET A 104 17.10 3.37 -7.52
N ARG A 105 17.11 2.49 -6.52
CA ARG A 105 17.58 1.11 -6.60
C ARG A 105 16.50 0.18 -6.08
N SER A 106 16.49 -1.05 -6.58
CA SER A 106 15.66 -2.12 -6.03
C SER A 106 15.99 -2.32 -4.55
N GLY A 107 14.97 -2.31 -3.70
CA GLY A 107 15.07 -2.38 -2.23
C GLY A 107 15.06 -1.03 -1.52
N ASP A 108 15.18 0.08 -2.24
CA ASP A 108 14.97 1.41 -1.66
C ASP A 108 13.51 1.56 -1.22
N LEU A 109 13.31 2.35 -0.17
CA LEU A 109 11.99 2.67 0.38
C LEU A 109 11.68 4.14 0.17
N MET A 110 10.47 4.45 -0.30
CA MET A 110 9.98 5.82 -0.45
C MET A 110 8.76 6.05 0.43
N ALA A 111 8.81 7.05 1.29
CA ALA A 111 7.61 7.58 1.94
C ALA A 111 6.79 8.38 0.93
N VAL A 112 5.49 8.09 0.84
CA VAL A 112 4.61 8.74 -0.13
C VAL A 112 4.06 10.03 0.49
N GLU A 113 4.24 11.17 -0.18
CA GLU A 113 3.63 12.45 0.21
C GLU A 113 2.26 12.64 -0.43
N SER A 114 2.13 12.16 -1.66
CA SER A 114 0.89 12.22 -2.42
C SER A 114 0.82 11.15 -3.50
N ILE A 115 -0.41 10.87 -3.91
CA ILE A 115 -0.71 9.98 -5.02
C ILE A 115 -1.27 10.82 -6.16
N ALA A 116 -0.55 10.88 -7.28
CA ALA A 116 -1.08 11.38 -8.54
C ALA A 116 -1.94 10.29 -9.21
N LEU A 117 -3.11 10.68 -9.67
CA LEU A 117 -3.99 9.82 -10.44
C LEU A 117 -3.81 10.08 -11.94
N TRP A 118 -3.80 9.00 -12.71
CA TRP A 118 -3.67 9.11 -14.16
C TRP A 118 -5.05 9.31 -14.81
N PRO A 119 -5.22 10.17 -15.83
CA PRO A 119 -6.54 10.64 -16.30
C PRO A 119 -7.55 9.59 -16.80
N TYR A 120 -7.17 8.32 -16.95
CA TYR A 120 -8.06 7.23 -17.37
C TYR A 120 -8.58 6.36 -16.22
N THR A 121 -8.40 6.76 -14.95
CA THR A 121 -8.90 5.98 -13.81
C THR A 121 -10.41 5.75 -13.90
N HIS A 122 -10.85 4.51 -13.64
CA HIS A 122 -12.20 4.03 -13.95
C HIS A 122 -13.24 4.19 -12.84
N TRP A 123 -13.00 5.02 -11.82
CA TRP A 123 -13.96 5.21 -10.73
C TRP A 123 -14.37 6.67 -10.56
N ALA A 124 -15.63 6.88 -10.18
CA ALA A 124 -16.24 8.20 -10.05
C ALA A 124 -15.55 9.04 -8.96
N ASP A 125 -15.52 10.36 -9.17
CA ASP A 125 -15.01 11.36 -8.24
C ASP A 125 -13.53 11.18 -7.86
N ALA A 126 -12.73 10.59 -8.75
CA ALA A 126 -11.29 10.50 -8.61
C ALA A 126 -10.66 11.90 -8.77
N PRO A 127 -9.96 12.45 -7.74
CA PRO A 127 -9.27 13.72 -7.88
C PRO A 127 -8.01 13.57 -8.75
N ASP A 128 -7.39 14.67 -9.19
CA ASP A 128 -6.10 14.58 -9.89
C ASP A 128 -4.97 14.11 -8.97
N GLU A 129 -5.07 14.44 -7.67
CA GLU A 129 -4.08 14.12 -6.66
C GLU A 129 -4.74 13.86 -5.29
N ILE A 130 -4.18 12.91 -4.53
CA ILE A 130 -4.56 12.59 -3.17
C ILE A 130 -3.36 12.86 -2.25
N LYS A 131 -3.48 13.77 -1.28
CA LYS A 131 -2.41 14.04 -0.29
C LYS A 131 -2.45 13.03 0.84
N MET A 132 -1.30 12.58 1.33
CA MET A 132 -1.22 11.77 2.54
C MET A 132 -1.38 12.64 3.79
N ASP A 133 -1.99 12.10 4.84
CA ASP A 133 -2.17 12.81 6.12
C ASP A 133 -0.88 12.86 6.95
N PHE A 134 0.05 11.96 6.68
CA PHE A 134 1.38 11.91 7.29
C PHE A 134 2.39 11.20 6.39
N VAL A 135 3.66 11.56 6.57
CA VAL A 135 4.81 10.95 5.89
C VAL A 135 5.59 10.15 6.93
N LEU A 136 6.01 8.94 6.58
CA LEU A 136 6.77 8.08 7.48
C LEU A 136 8.28 8.42 7.40
N ASP A 137 8.89 8.67 8.54
CA ASP A 137 10.34 8.86 8.64
C ASP A 137 11.10 7.53 8.40
N GLY A 138 12.40 7.62 8.08
CA GLY A 138 13.28 6.45 7.92
C GLY A 138 13.29 5.80 6.54
N CYS A 139 12.52 6.33 5.58
CA CYS A 139 12.61 5.95 4.17
C CYS A 139 13.81 6.63 3.48
N ASP A 140 14.32 5.99 2.42
CA ASP A 140 15.44 6.50 1.60
C ASP A 140 15.03 7.72 0.75
N PHE A 141 13.76 7.76 0.36
CA PHE A 141 13.16 8.83 -0.43
C PHE A 141 11.83 9.30 0.15
N THR A 142 11.38 10.45 -0.32
CA THR A 142 10.04 10.98 -0.07
C THR A 142 9.53 11.60 -1.37
N GLY A 143 8.29 11.31 -1.77
CA GLY A 143 7.77 11.87 -3.02
C GLY A 143 6.42 11.36 -3.49
N ILE A 144 6.20 11.49 -4.81
CA ILE A 144 4.91 11.29 -5.47
C ILE A 144 4.78 9.89 -6.04
N TYR A 145 3.81 9.12 -5.57
CA TYR A 145 3.39 7.85 -6.15
C TYR A 145 2.38 8.11 -7.28
N THR A 146 2.48 7.42 -8.41
CA THR A 146 1.44 7.47 -9.46
C THR A 146 0.72 6.14 -9.58
N CYS A 147 -0.61 6.18 -9.46
CA CYS A 147 -1.44 5.01 -9.61
C CYS A 147 -1.87 4.82 -11.07
N MET A 148 -1.48 3.70 -11.65
CA MET A 148 -1.88 3.22 -12.97
C MET A 148 -2.85 2.05 -12.83
N HIS A 149 -3.51 1.67 -13.93
CA HIS A 149 -4.47 0.57 -13.91
C HIS A 149 -3.80 -0.82 -13.93
N GLY A 150 -2.74 -1.00 -14.74
CA GLY A 150 -2.19 -2.32 -15.05
C GLY A 150 -3.08 -3.14 -16.00
N PRO A 151 -2.84 -4.45 -16.17
CA PRO A 151 -1.79 -5.25 -15.53
C PRO A 151 -0.43 -5.18 -16.24
N CYS A 152 -0.39 -4.63 -17.46
CA CYS A 152 0.86 -4.44 -18.19
C CYS A 152 1.72 -3.36 -17.52
N TYR A 153 3.03 -3.57 -17.49
CA TYR A 153 3.98 -2.53 -17.12
C TYR A 153 4.03 -1.41 -18.16
N GLU A 154 4.50 -0.25 -17.73
CA GLU A 154 4.59 0.95 -18.55
C GLU A 154 5.64 0.81 -19.67
N THR A 155 5.30 1.34 -20.84
CA THR A 155 6.24 1.57 -21.93
C THR A 155 7.22 2.70 -21.59
N GLN A 156 8.33 2.78 -22.34
CA GLN A 156 9.30 3.87 -22.18
C GLN A 156 8.72 5.27 -22.47
N ALA A 157 7.69 5.36 -23.32
CA ALA A 157 7.00 6.63 -23.55
C ALA A 157 6.14 7.03 -22.35
N GLU A 158 5.43 6.07 -21.74
CA GLU A 158 4.64 6.30 -20.53
C GLU A 158 5.53 6.65 -19.34
N ILE A 159 6.68 5.96 -19.17
CA ILE A 159 7.68 6.29 -18.14
C ILE A 159 8.14 7.75 -18.26
N ARG A 160 8.50 8.19 -19.48
CA ARG A 160 8.88 9.60 -19.72
C ARG A 160 7.74 10.58 -19.44
N ALA A 161 6.50 10.20 -19.78
CA ALA A 161 5.33 11.01 -19.50
C ALA A 161 5.11 11.16 -17.98
N LEU A 162 5.25 10.07 -17.21
CA LEU A 162 5.20 10.09 -15.74
C LEU A 162 6.31 10.96 -15.15
N GLN A 163 7.55 10.82 -15.64
CA GLN A 163 8.68 11.67 -15.21
C GLN A 163 8.42 13.16 -15.48
N SER A 164 7.85 13.52 -16.64
CA SER A 164 7.51 14.92 -16.94
C SER A 164 6.45 15.51 -16.02
N ARG A 165 5.67 14.65 -15.34
CA ARG A 165 4.69 15.00 -14.30
C ARG A 165 5.27 14.94 -12.89
N LYS A 166 6.60 14.77 -12.75
CA LYS A 166 7.33 14.70 -11.47
C LYS A 166 6.94 13.51 -10.58
N SER A 167 6.42 12.44 -11.19
CA SER A 167 6.19 11.17 -10.51
C SER A 167 7.53 10.55 -10.11
N HIS A 168 7.62 10.07 -8.87
CA HIS A 168 8.84 9.45 -8.32
C HIS A 168 8.80 7.94 -8.43
N VAL A 169 7.62 7.35 -8.23
CA VAL A 169 7.37 5.93 -8.42
C VAL A 169 6.01 5.70 -9.08
N VAL A 170 5.84 4.53 -9.70
CA VAL A 170 4.58 4.10 -10.32
C VAL A 170 4.16 2.74 -9.79
N GLY A 171 2.85 2.55 -9.59
CA GLY A 171 2.30 1.25 -9.25
C GLY A 171 0.80 1.18 -9.55
N MET A 172 0.16 0.10 -9.10
CA MET A 172 -1.19 -0.27 -9.55
C MET A 172 -2.21 -0.46 -8.41
N SER A 173 -1.99 0.18 -7.26
CA SER A 173 -2.83 0.01 -6.06
C SER A 173 -2.84 1.25 -5.17
N THR A 174 -3.27 1.12 -3.90
CA THR A 174 -3.18 2.13 -2.84
C THR A 174 -4.14 3.32 -3.01
N ALA A 175 -4.17 3.97 -4.17
CA ALA A 175 -4.98 5.17 -4.39
C ALA A 175 -6.49 5.00 -4.12
N PRO A 176 -7.15 3.90 -4.54
CA PRO A 176 -8.58 3.71 -4.32
C PRO A 176 -8.88 3.53 -2.82
N GLU A 177 -8.01 2.78 -2.14
CA GLU A 177 -8.11 2.49 -0.71
C GLU A 177 -7.92 3.78 0.11
N VAL A 178 -6.91 4.59 -0.23
CA VAL A 178 -6.65 5.90 0.41
C VAL A 178 -7.81 6.86 0.16
N LEU A 179 -8.37 6.90 -1.06
CA LEU A 179 -9.54 7.74 -1.34
C LEU A 179 -10.75 7.32 -0.47
N ARG A 180 -10.99 6.01 -0.31
CA ARG A 180 -12.04 5.51 0.60
C ARG A 180 -11.74 5.82 2.06
N CYS A 181 -10.48 5.72 2.47
CA CYS A 181 -9.98 6.07 3.81
C CYS A 181 -10.35 7.53 4.14
N HIS A 182 -10.02 8.48 3.26
CA HIS A 182 -10.37 9.89 3.45
C HIS A 182 -11.88 10.14 3.44
N LYS A 183 -12.63 9.49 2.53
CA LYS A 183 -14.10 9.59 2.50
C LYS A 183 -14.75 9.10 3.81
N LYS A 184 -14.06 8.26 4.60
CA LYS A 184 -14.46 7.77 5.92
C LYS A 184 -13.90 8.61 7.08
N GLY A 185 -13.17 9.69 6.82
CA GLY A 185 -12.53 10.51 7.86
C GLY A 185 -11.37 9.80 8.57
N MET A 186 -10.79 8.78 7.95
CA MET A 186 -9.60 8.09 8.44
C MET A 186 -8.35 8.76 7.87
N ARG A 187 -7.21 8.62 8.57
CA ARG A 187 -5.90 9.16 8.20
C ARG A 187 -5.07 8.11 7.49
N ALA A 188 -4.34 8.47 6.44
CA ALA A 188 -3.50 7.57 5.67
C ALA A 188 -2.04 8.06 5.53
N GLY A 189 -1.12 7.11 5.60
CA GLY A 189 0.27 7.26 5.16
C GLY A 189 0.70 6.06 4.33
N SER A 190 1.76 6.17 3.54
CA SER A 190 2.21 5.05 2.72
C SER A 190 3.72 4.96 2.50
N ILE A 191 4.22 3.73 2.36
CA ILE A 191 5.58 3.40 1.96
C ILE A 191 5.54 2.59 0.65
N SER A 192 6.25 3.06 -0.37
CA SER A 192 6.52 2.32 -1.60
C SER A 192 7.89 1.64 -1.51
N CYS A 193 7.92 0.32 -1.71
CA CYS A 193 9.15 -0.44 -1.94
C CYS A 193 9.49 -0.39 -3.43
N ILE A 194 10.64 0.17 -3.77
CA ILE A 194 11.11 0.19 -5.16
C ILE A 194 11.55 -1.24 -5.50
N THR A 195 10.84 -1.90 -6.40
CA THR A 195 11.16 -3.28 -6.80
C THR A 195 11.99 -3.35 -8.08
N ASN A 196 11.91 -2.30 -8.89
CA ASN A 196 12.65 -2.15 -10.13
C ASN A 196 12.89 -0.67 -10.43
N ASN A 197 13.94 -0.36 -11.17
CA ASN A 197 14.15 0.98 -11.73
C ASN A 197 13.65 1.00 -13.18
N CYS A 198 12.64 1.81 -13.47
CA CYS A 198 12.01 1.93 -14.79
C CYS A 198 12.93 2.58 -15.84
N CYS A 199 13.99 3.26 -15.40
CA CYS A 199 14.98 3.91 -16.26
C CYS A 199 16.11 2.94 -16.67
N ALA A 200 16.22 1.79 -16.00
CA ALA A 200 17.19 0.76 -16.31
C ALA A 200 16.54 -0.37 -17.13
N PRO A 201 17.13 -0.82 -18.25
CA PRO A 201 16.58 -1.91 -19.05
C PRO A 201 16.78 -3.23 -18.31
N ILE A 202 15.70 -3.76 -17.73
CA ILE A 202 15.67 -5.11 -17.15
C ILE A 202 14.48 -5.89 -17.70
N HIS A 203 14.64 -7.22 -17.83
CA HIS A 203 13.50 -8.10 -18.04
C HIS A 203 12.77 -8.28 -16.70
N LEU A 204 11.76 -7.44 -16.47
CA LEU A 204 10.99 -7.45 -15.24
C LEU A 204 9.95 -8.58 -15.26
N THR A 205 9.97 -9.40 -14.21
CA THR A 205 8.96 -10.43 -13.97
C THR A 205 8.28 -10.15 -12.63
N HIS A 206 7.06 -10.65 -12.43
CA HIS A 206 6.38 -10.54 -11.14
C HIS A 206 7.18 -11.22 -10.00
N GLU A 207 7.89 -12.31 -10.31
CA GLU A 207 8.74 -13.02 -9.33
C GLU A 207 9.89 -12.13 -8.82
N HIS A 208 10.55 -11.37 -9.70
CA HIS A 208 11.58 -10.41 -9.30
C HIS A 208 11.01 -9.36 -8.34
N VAL A 209 9.81 -8.84 -8.64
CA VAL A 209 9.11 -7.85 -7.80
C VAL A 209 8.88 -8.41 -6.39
N VAL A 210 8.32 -9.63 -6.31
CA VAL A 210 8.02 -10.28 -5.03
C VAL A 210 9.30 -10.55 -4.22
N ALA A 211 10.35 -11.06 -4.87
CA ALA A 211 11.62 -11.35 -4.19
C ALA A 211 12.27 -10.09 -3.59
N THR A 212 12.28 -8.97 -4.32
CA THR A 212 12.80 -7.71 -3.79
C THR A 212 11.94 -7.17 -2.63
N ALA A 213 10.62 -7.23 -2.75
CA ALA A 213 9.72 -6.79 -1.68
C ALA A 213 9.89 -7.62 -0.39
N GLN A 214 10.17 -8.91 -0.51
CA GLN A 214 10.46 -9.79 0.63
C GLN A 214 11.76 -9.37 1.34
N GLN A 215 12.81 -9.03 0.58
CA GLN A 215 14.08 -8.56 1.16
C GLN A 215 13.92 -7.22 1.91
N ALA A 216 13.03 -6.35 1.43
CA ALA A 216 12.75 -5.06 2.05
C ALA A 216 11.79 -5.14 3.25
N SER A 217 11.09 -6.26 3.43
CA SER A 217 10.03 -6.42 4.43
C SER A 217 10.47 -6.18 5.87
N GLN A 218 11.70 -6.57 6.22
CA GLN A 218 12.26 -6.30 7.55
C GLN A 218 12.46 -4.79 7.80
N ARG A 219 13.05 -4.07 6.84
CA ARG A 219 13.24 -2.62 6.94
C ARG A 219 11.91 -1.89 7.06
N ILE A 220 10.91 -2.29 6.27
CA ILE A 220 9.56 -1.72 6.33
C ILE A 220 8.92 -1.98 7.70
N THR A 221 9.07 -3.20 8.23
CA THR A 221 8.58 -3.57 9.57
C THR A 221 9.19 -2.67 10.65
N GLU A 222 10.51 -2.46 10.60
CA GLU A 222 11.22 -1.60 11.56
C GLU A 222 10.72 -0.14 11.51
N ILE A 223 10.57 0.43 10.30
CA ILE A 223 10.03 1.78 10.11
C ILE A 223 8.61 1.90 10.67
N ILE A 224 7.73 0.94 10.35
CA ILE A 224 6.35 0.96 10.82
C ILE A 224 6.31 0.88 12.35
N ARG A 225 7.05 -0.04 12.96
CA ARG A 225 7.09 -0.20 14.43
C ARG A 225 7.57 1.07 15.12
N GLN A 226 8.54 1.79 14.54
CA GLN A 226 9.01 3.08 15.07
C GLN A 226 7.96 4.20 14.92
N ALA A 227 7.14 4.16 13.88
CA ALA A 227 6.12 5.17 13.62
C ALA A 227 4.85 5.01 14.48
N LEU A 228 4.45 3.77 14.84
CA LEU A 228 3.18 3.49 15.53
C LEU A 228 2.93 4.37 16.78
N PRO A 229 3.89 4.56 17.71
CA PRO A 229 3.68 5.39 18.91
C PRO A 229 3.36 6.87 18.61
N GLY A 230 3.73 7.37 17.42
CA GLY A 230 3.46 8.74 16.99
C GLY A 230 2.05 8.95 16.39
N LEU A 231 1.34 7.87 16.08
CA LEU A 231 0.12 7.90 15.27
C LEU A 231 -1.19 7.88 16.07
N HIS A 232 -1.12 7.83 17.40
CA HIS A 232 -2.28 7.81 18.32
C HIS A 232 -3.08 9.13 18.44
N ARG A 233 -2.80 10.14 17.62
CA ARG A 233 -3.35 11.51 17.75
C ARG A 233 -4.38 11.86 16.70
#